data_AF-A0A7S2M9W3-F1
#
_entry.id   AF-A0A7S2M9W3-F1
#
_cell.length_a   1.000
_cell.length_b   1.000
_cell.length_c   1.000
_cell.angle_alpha   90.00
_cell.angle_beta   90.00
_cell.angle_gamma   90.00
#
_symmetry.space_group_name_H-M   'P 1'
#
loop_
_entity.id
_entity.type
_entity.pdbx_description
1 polymer ?
#
loop_
_entity_poly.entity_id
_entity_poly.type
_entity_poly.pdbx_seq_one_letter_code
_entity_poly.pdbx_strand_id
1 'polypeptide(L)'
;GALATRDDEHQQELEQARWFVEQRLLREVPRPPPVSELGIRTFDERDLMVEMVAESFEGSVRPVDIVLITHYRAADSEFKYHLSYRISAQTTAGKLREDACMYWGISEVEYILKDLSGSKVPDDLRIQHCFSPTEEAHLLLAPKVAKQTAPDEQVLEGIRPKVGPKAVRPRRAPAADHKAAGHHHHHHQTSHGTLAEQMQAKPGLFRWMTQRDKRLVGHLPRIWPTSICIYFLLAVLTASSMASMLQPGLEYLARLGIESMLADSAPQRFTAIRSPDEAWNWMLNVVPQQLFVEDSILRGQNYMPGFLRIQMQQVRPPSRDACPMSEFVPADVVCYDEVYDSR
;
A
#
# COMPACT_ATOMS: atom_id res chain seq x y z
N GLY A 1 67.25 0.14 41.07
CA GLY A 1 66.62 1.08 42.02
C GLY A 1 65.18 1.35 41.67
N ALA A 2 64.92 2.13 40.61
CA ALA A 2 63.58 2.65 40.31
C ALA A 2 62.64 1.73 39.49
N LEU A 3 63.10 0.56 39.05
CA LEU A 3 62.26 -0.41 38.33
C LEU A 3 61.58 -1.43 39.25
N ALA A 4 62.12 -1.68 40.45
CA ALA A 4 61.52 -2.62 41.40
C ALA A 4 60.27 -2.06 42.08
N THR A 5 60.19 -0.74 42.28
CA THR A 5 59.07 -0.10 42.99
C THR A 5 57.78 -0.05 42.19
N ARG A 6 57.85 -0.15 40.85
CA ARG A 6 56.69 -0.05 39.99
C ARG A 6 55.92 -1.37 39.85
N ASP A 7 56.63 -2.49 39.99
CA ASP A 7 56.01 -3.81 39.98
C ASP A 7 55.27 -4.07 41.31
N ASP A 8 55.80 -3.56 42.44
CA ASP A 8 55.15 -3.69 43.75
C ASP A 8 53.82 -2.91 43.84
N GLU A 9 53.76 -1.70 43.24
CA GLU A 9 52.53 -0.90 43.21
C GLU A 9 51.43 -1.58 42.37
N HIS A 10 51.80 -2.13 41.21
CA HIS A 10 50.85 -2.84 40.35
C HIS A 10 50.33 -4.13 41.01
N GLN A 11 51.15 -4.78 41.83
CA GLN A 11 50.75 -5.99 42.55
C GLN A 11 49.77 -5.68 43.69
N GLN A 12 49.96 -4.56 44.40
CA GLN A 12 49.00 -4.09 45.40
C GLN A 12 47.63 -3.71 44.80
N GLU A 13 47.60 -3.07 43.63
CA GLU A 13 46.34 -2.74 42.97
C GLU A 13 45.56 -3.98 42.54
N LEU A 14 46.25 -5.02 42.05
CA LEU A 14 45.64 -6.30 41.69
C LEU A 14 45.05 -7.03 42.91
N GLU A 15 45.74 -7.00 44.05
CA GLU A 15 45.24 -7.61 45.28
C GLU A 15 44.01 -6.87 45.83
N GLN A 16 44.00 -5.53 45.79
CA GLN A 16 42.83 -4.74 46.20
C GLN A 16 41.62 -4.99 45.29
N ALA A 17 41.84 -5.06 43.97
CA ALA A 17 40.79 -5.36 43.00
C ALA A 17 40.20 -6.77 43.23
N ARG A 18 41.05 -7.76 43.49
CA ARG A 18 40.61 -9.13 43.78
C ARG A 18 39.79 -9.19 45.07
N TRP A 19 40.26 -8.55 46.14
CA TRP A 19 39.55 -8.52 47.42
C TRP A 19 38.16 -7.87 47.30
N PHE A 20 38.05 -6.79 46.52
CA PHE A 20 36.77 -6.11 46.28
C PHE A 20 35.77 -7.00 45.52
N VAL A 21 36.23 -7.74 44.51
CA VAL A 21 35.39 -8.66 43.74
C VAL A 21 34.91 -9.83 44.61
N GLU A 22 35.78 -10.40 45.45
CA GLU A 22 35.41 -11.48 46.38
C GLU A 22 34.36 -11.01 47.41
N GLN A 23 34.51 -9.82 47.99
CA GLN A 23 33.53 -9.25 48.92
C GLN A 23 32.16 -9.01 48.27
N ARG A 24 32.14 -8.59 47.00
CA ARG A 24 30.88 -8.34 46.29
C ARG A 24 30.18 -9.64 45.89
N LEU A 25 30.94 -10.66 45.48
CA LEU A 25 30.41 -11.99 45.21
C LEU A 25 29.83 -12.63 46.47
N LEU A 26 30.47 -12.46 47.63
CA LEU A 26 29.94 -12.97 48.90
C LEU A 26 28.63 -12.28 49.36
N ARG A 27 28.34 -11.06 48.89
CA ARG A 27 27.10 -10.35 49.19
C ARG A 27 25.96 -10.65 48.20
N GLU A 28 26.28 -10.94 46.94
CA GLU A 28 25.28 -11.10 45.88
C GLU A 28 24.93 -12.57 45.58
N VAL A 29 25.70 -13.54 46.08
CA VAL A 29 25.34 -14.96 45.93
C VAL A 29 24.24 -15.31 46.94
N PRO A 30 23.02 -15.65 46.49
CA PRO A 30 21.95 -16.06 47.40
C PRO A 30 22.38 -17.33 48.15
N ARG A 31 22.21 -17.31 49.48
CA ARG A 31 22.56 -18.46 50.32
C ARG A 31 21.77 -19.68 49.83
N PRO A 32 22.42 -20.85 49.69
CA PRO A 32 21.70 -22.06 49.32
C PRO A 32 20.59 -22.32 50.37
N PRO A 33 19.42 -22.82 49.95
CA PRO A 33 18.34 -23.12 50.87
C PRO A 33 18.83 -24.13 51.93
N PRO A 34 18.34 -24.04 53.17
CA PRO A 34 18.76 -24.95 54.23
C PRO A 34 18.46 -26.39 53.82
N VAL A 35 19.48 -27.25 53.93
CA VAL A 35 19.37 -28.68 53.67
C VAL A 35 18.99 -29.35 54.99
N SER A 36 17.94 -30.17 54.97
CA SER A 36 17.58 -31.00 56.13
C SER A 36 18.73 -31.96 56.49
N GLU A 37 18.81 -32.43 57.74
CA GLU A 37 19.90 -33.32 58.23
C GLU A 37 20.07 -34.63 57.42
N LEU A 38 19.09 -34.97 56.57
CA LEU A 38 19.10 -36.15 55.71
C LEU A 38 19.52 -35.87 54.25
N GLY A 39 19.90 -34.63 53.90
CA GLY A 39 20.42 -34.31 52.57
C GLY A 39 19.37 -34.18 51.46
N ILE A 40 18.07 -34.26 51.79
CA ILE A 40 16.96 -34.19 50.83
C ILE A 40 16.41 -32.77 50.81
N ARG A 41 16.32 -32.17 49.61
CA ARG A 41 15.64 -30.89 49.37
C ARG A 41 14.14 -31.09 49.55
N THR A 42 13.58 -30.59 50.65
CA THR A 42 12.14 -30.55 50.86
C THR A 42 11.53 -29.49 49.96
N PHE A 43 10.82 -29.93 48.93
CA PHE A 43 9.99 -29.06 48.11
C PHE A 43 8.65 -28.82 48.83
N ASP A 44 8.29 -27.55 49.03
CA ASP A 44 6.98 -27.17 49.55
C ASP A 44 5.99 -27.18 48.37
N GLU A 45 4.88 -27.90 48.50
CA GLU A 45 3.91 -28.14 47.40
C GLU A 45 3.27 -26.85 46.85
N ARG A 46 3.43 -25.72 47.56
CA ARG A 46 3.00 -24.39 47.11
C ARG A 46 3.92 -23.79 46.03
N ASP A 47 5.16 -24.25 45.89
CA ASP A 47 6.07 -23.82 44.81
C ASP A 47 5.75 -24.50 43.45
N LEU A 48 4.83 -25.48 43.43
CA LEU A 48 4.36 -26.15 42.21
C LEU A 48 3.09 -25.54 41.63
N MET A 49 2.45 -24.59 42.33
CA MET A 49 1.33 -23.84 41.80
C MET A 49 1.79 -22.46 41.35
N VAL A 50 2.05 -22.33 40.05
CA VAL A 50 2.23 -21.02 39.41
C VAL A 50 0.86 -20.36 39.35
N GLU A 51 0.45 -19.70 40.43
CA GLU A 51 -0.46 -18.56 40.29
C GLU A 51 0.28 -17.54 39.45
N MET A 52 -0.06 -17.46 38.15
CA MET A 52 0.28 -16.29 37.34
C MET A 52 -0.46 -15.09 37.93
N VAL A 53 0.10 -14.53 38.99
CA VAL A 53 -0.10 -13.12 39.31
C VAL A 53 0.32 -12.40 38.05
N ALA A 54 -0.64 -11.76 37.39
CA ALA A 54 -0.39 -10.83 36.31
C ALA A 54 0.34 -9.63 36.92
N GLU A 55 1.63 -9.82 37.26
CA GLU A 55 2.54 -8.72 37.49
C GLU A 55 2.55 -7.96 36.17
N SER A 56 1.94 -6.79 36.23
CA SER A 56 1.96 -5.76 35.22
C SER A 56 3.41 -5.53 34.80
N PHE A 57 3.83 -6.22 33.74
CA PHE A 57 5.00 -5.88 32.95
C PHE A 57 4.73 -4.50 32.31
N GLU A 58 4.82 -3.44 33.11
CA GLU A 58 4.94 -2.05 32.67
C GLU A 58 6.35 -1.77 32.09
N GLY A 59 7.08 -2.81 31.70
CA GLY A 59 8.18 -2.68 30.75
C GLY A 59 7.58 -2.38 29.38
N SER A 60 7.35 -1.10 29.09
CA SER A 60 6.78 -0.53 27.86
C SER A 60 6.82 -1.49 26.67
N VAL A 61 5.80 -2.35 26.53
CA VAL A 61 5.70 -3.27 25.40
C VAL A 61 5.53 -2.40 24.18
N ARG A 62 6.57 -2.33 23.35
CA ARG A 62 6.53 -1.54 22.12
C ARG A 62 5.44 -2.15 21.24
N PRO A 63 4.37 -1.41 20.92
CA PRO A 63 3.30 -1.94 20.09
C PRO A 63 3.88 -2.28 18.72
N VAL A 64 3.50 -3.44 18.20
CA VAL A 64 3.76 -3.77 16.80
C VAL A 64 2.84 -2.89 15.96
N ASP A 65 3.42 -2.01 15.15
CA ASP A 65 2.66 -1.05 14.32
C ASP A 65 2.47 -1.54 12.88
N ILE A 66 3.39 -2.37 12.38
CA ILE A 66 3.41 -2.86 11.01
C ILE A 66 3.69 -4.35 11.00
N VAL A 67 2.92 -5.08 10.19
CA VAL A 67 3.15 -6.50 9.90
C VAL A 67 3.41 -6.68 8.42
N LEU A 68 4.46 -7.41 8.10
CA LEU A 68 4.76 -7.85 6.74
C LEU A 68 4.08 -9.20 6.51
N ILE A 69 3.34 -9.34 5.41
CA ILE A 69 2.76 -10.60 4.96
C ILE A 69 3.44 -10.98 3.65
N THR A 70 4.00 -12.18 3.58
CA THR A 70 4.55 -12.73 2.33
C THR A 70 3.66 -13.82 1.80
N HIS A 71 3.28 -13.71 0.52
CA HIS A 71 2.54 -14.74 -0.21
C HIS A 71 3.42 -15.38 -1.30
N TYR A 72 3.33 -16.70 -1.41
CA TYR A 72 3.96 -17.51 -2.46
C TYR A 72 2.87 -18.01 -3.42
N ARG A 73 2.89 -17.56 -4.68
CA ARG A 73 1.81 -17.84 -5.63
C ARG A 73 1.72 -19.32 -6.03
N ALA A 74 2.84 -20.03 -6.04
CA ALA A 74 2.89 -21.48 -6.17
C ALA A 74 3.94 -22.04 -5.21
N ALA A 75 3.76 -23.29 -4.76
CA ALA A 75 4.72 -23.96 -3.87
C ALA A 75 6.16 -23.94 -4.43
N ASP A 76 6.28 -23.94 -5.77
CA ASP A 76 7.57 -23.97 -6.48
C ASP A 76 7.96 -22.60 -7.08
N SER A 77 7.17 -21.55 -6.90
CA SER A 77 7.52 -20.24 -7.45
C SER A 77 8.54 -19.53 -6.55
N GLU A 78 9.68 -19.13 -7.10
CA GLU A 78 10.66 -18.26 -6.43
C GLU A 78 10.11 -16.85 -6.14
N PHE A 79 8.98 -16.49 -6.77
CA PHE A 79 8.34 -15.19 -6.64
C PHE A 79 7.69 -15.02 -5.26
N LYS A 80 8.18 -14.03 -4.51
CA LYS A 80 7.65 -13.61 -3.21
C LYS A 80 6.89 -12.31 -3.38
N TYR A 81 5.62 -12.30 -3.00
CA TYR A 81 4.82 -11.09 -2.96
C TYR A 81 4.76 -10.59 -1.52
N HIS A 82 5.17 -9.34 -1.31
CA HIS A 82 5.22 -8.72 0.00
C HIS A 82 4.11 -7.68 0.13
N LEU A 83 3.39 -7.72 1.24
CA LEU A 83 2.34 -6.76 1.57
C LEU A 83 2.50 -6.30 3.02
N SER A 84 2.63 -5.00 3.23
CA SER A 84 2.77 -4.41 4.56
C SER A 84 1.44 -3.83 5.04
N TYR A 85 1.02 -4.24 6.23
CA TYR A 85 -0.18 -3.73 6.88
C TYR A 85 0.19 -2.89 8.08
N ARG A 86 -0.42 -1.72 8.19
CA ARG A 86 -0.44 -0.97 9.44
C ARG A 86 -1.51 -1.56 10.33
N ILE A 87 -1.13 -2.01 11.52
CA ILE A 87 -2.04 -2.69 12.44
C ILE A 87 -2.40 -1.80 13.63
N SER A 88 -3.60 -2.02 14.16
CA SER A 88 -4.07 -1.42 15.40
C SER A 88 -3.88 -2.42 16.55
N ALA A 89 -3.98 -1.95 17.79
CA ALA A 89 -3.93 -2.83 18.96
C ALA A 89 -5.06 -3.88 19.02
N GLN A 90 -6.12 -3.66 18.26
CA GLN A 90 -7.29 -4.54 18.21
C GLN A 90 -7.33 -5.42 16.96
N THR A 91 -6.33 -5.30 16.06
CA THR A 91 -6.31 -6.09 14.83
C THR A 91 -6.02 -7.57 15.16
N THR A 92 -6.95 -8.45 14.78
CA THR A 92 -6.85 -9.90 14.89
C THR A 92 -6.18 -10.51 13.66
N ALA A 93 -5.61 -11.70 13.81
CA ALA A 93 -5.01 -12.43 12.70
C ALA A 93 -6.03 -12.81 11.61
N GLY A 94 -7.26 -13.14 11.99
CA GLY A 94 -8.34 -13.46 11.05
C GLY A 94 -8.67 -12.31 10.11
N LYS A 95 -8.81 -11.09 10.66
CA LYS A 95 -9.05 -9.88 9.86
C LYS A 95 -7.87 -9.60 8.91
N LEU A 96 -6.65 -9.76 9.42
CA LEU A 96 -5.44 -9.55 8.62
C LEU A 96 -5.35 -10.57 7.46
N ARG A 97 -5.78 -11.82 7.68
CA ARG A 97 -5.86 -12.86 6.65
C ARG A 97 -6.88 -12.50 5.58
N GLU A 98 -8.08 -12.12 6.00
CA GLU A 98 -9.18 -11.71 5.11
C GLU A 98 -8.73 -10.57 4.19
N ASP A 99 -8.16 -9.51 4.76
CA ASP A 99 -7.65 -8.35 4.00
C ASP A 99 -6.56 -8.76 3.00
N ALA A 100 -5.67 -9.69 3.38
CA ALA A 100 -4.59 -10.18 2.54
C ALA A 100 -5.10 -11.07 1.39
N CYS A 101 -6.04 -11.98 1.69
CA CYS A 101 -6.70 -12.81 0.70
C CYS A 101 -7.48 -11.96 -0.33
N MET A 102 -8.18 -10.92 0.14
CA MET A 102 -8.88 -9.97 -0.71
C MET A 102 -7.93 -9.22 -1.64
N TYR A 103 -6.79 -8.74 -1.14
CA TYR A 103 -5.80 -8.03 -1.95
C TYR A 103 -5.24 -8.88 -3.10
N TRP A 104 -4.94 -10.16 -2.85
CA TRP A 104 -4.39 -11.06 -3.87
C TRP A 104 -5.46 -11.81 -4.69
N GLY A 105 -6.74 -11.64 -4.38
CA GLY A 105 -7.84 -12.32 -5.07
C GLY A 105 -7.84 -13.84 -4.86
N ILE A 106 -7.50 -14.30 -3.65
CA ILE A 106 -7.43 -15.72 -3.28
C ILE A 106 -8.46 -16.05 -2.19
N SER A 107 -8.83 -17.33 -2.09
CA SER A 107 -9.84 -17.79 -1.13
C SER A 107 -9.32 -17.79 0.31
N GLU A 108 -10.06 -17.16 1.23
CA GLU A 108 -9.73 -17.17 2.66
C GLU A 108 -9.87 -18.55 3.31
N VAL A 109 -10.67 -19.45 2.71
CA VAL A 109 -10.91 -20.81 3.23
C VAL A 109 -9.71 -21.72 2.93
N GLU A 110 -9.03 -21.44 1.82
CA GLU A 110 -7.91 -22.22 1.31
C GLU A 110 -6.56 -21.75 1.83
N TYR A 111 -6.47 -20.58 2.47
CA TYR A 111 -5.21 -20.01 2.93
C TYR A 111 -5.21 -19.78 4.43
N ILE A 112 -4.03 -19.88 5.05
CA ILE A 112 -3.82 -19.62 6.47
C ILE A 112 -2.58 -18.75 6.67
N LEU A 113 -2.59 -17.96 7.74
CA LEU A 113 -1.41 -17.24 8.19
C LEU A 113 -0.54 -18.17 9.04
N LYS A 114 0.74 -18.24 8.69
CA LYS A 114 1.79 -18.90 9.46
C LYS A 114 2.78 -17.86 9.94
N ASP A 115 3.39 -18.08 11.09
CA ASP A 115 4.55 -17.32 11.50
C ASP A 115 5.81 -17.75 10.69
N LEU A 116 6.95 -17.12 10.97
CA LEU A 116 8.22 -17.52 10.37
C LEU A 116 8.71 -18.91 10.80
N SER A 117 8.19 -19.46 11.90
CA SER A 117 8.48 -20.84 12.33
C SER A 117 7.65 -21.89 11.56
N GLY A 118 6.66 -21.45 10.79
CA GLY A 118 5.72 -22.32 10.06
C GLY A 118 4.49 -22.73 10.88
N SER A 119 4.37 -22.24 12.11
CA SER A 119 3.25 -22.46 13.02
C SER A 119 2.03 -21.65 12.57
N LYS A 120 0.84 -22.27 12.57
CA LYS A 120 -0.40 -21.59 12.23
C LYS A 120 -0.75 -20.55 13.30
N VAL A 121 -1.03 -19.32 12.89
CA VAL A 121 -1.54 -18.27 13.78
C VAL A 121 -3.04 -18.46 13.98
N PRO A 122 -3.56 -18.53 15.23
CA PRO A 122 -5.00 -18.58 15.48
C PRO A 122 -5.69 -17.30 15.03
N ASP A 123 -6.83 -17.41 14.35
CA ASP A 123 -7.53 -16.27 13.75
C ASP A 123 -8.01 -15.24 14.80
N ASP A 124 -8.37 -15.70 16.00
CA ASP A 124 -8.84 -14.85 17.10
C ASP A 124 -7.71 -14.14 17.86
N LEU A 125 -6.45 -14.53 17.61
CA LEU A 125 -5.31 -13.95 18.33
C LEU A 125 -5.02 -12.54 17.82
N ARG A 126 -4.83 -11.59 18.75
CA ARG A 126 -4.39 -10.24 18.40
C ARG A 126 -2.94 -10.28 17.94
N ILE A 127 -2.65 -9.56 16.87
CA ILE A 127 -1.32 -9.56 16.26
C ILE A 127 -0.21 -9.10 17.23
N GLN A 128 -0.54 -8.22 18.17
CA GLN A 128 0.40 -7.77 19.21
C GLN A 128 0.92 -8.90 20.11
N HIS A 129 0.18 -10.00 20.24
CA HIS A 129 0.58 -11.16 21.04
C HIS A 129 1.24 -12.26 20.20
N CYS A 130 1.21 -12.16 18.87
CA CYS A 130 1.82 -13.14 17.98
C CYS A 130 3.35 -13.03 17.92
N PHE A 131 3.91 -11.87 18.29
CA PHE A 131 5.32 -11.56 18.10
C PHE A 131 6.00 -11.13 19.38
N SER A 132 7.27 -11.52 19.53
CA SER A 132 8.11 -10.99 20.59
C SER A 132 8.45 -9.51 20.30
N PRO A 133 8.65 -8.64 21.30
CA PRO A 133 8.95 -7.21 21.08
C PRO A 133 10.21 -6.94 20.24
N THR A 134 11.12 -7.92 20.17
CA THR A 134 12.37 -7.86 19.42
C THR A 134 12.29 -8.51 18.04
N GLU A 135 11.21 -9.23 17.75
CA GLU A 135 11.02 -10.02 16.56
C GLU A 135 10.42 -9.16 15.43
N GLU A 136 10.81 -9.44 14.19
CA GLU A 136 10.18 -8.79 13.04
C GLU A 136 8.78 -9.38 12.87
N ALA A 137 7.76 -8.52 12.89
CA ALA A 137 6.38 -8.95 12.73
C ALA A 137 6.13 -9.36 11.27
N HIS A 138 6.37 -10.63 10.99
CA HIS A 138 6.32 -11.21 9.65
C HIS A 138 5.48 -12.48 9.66
N LEU A 139 4.44 -12.50 8.83
CA LEU A 139 3.59 -13.65 8.57
C LEU A 139 3.75 -14.15 7.13
N LEU A 140 3.53 -15.44 6.96
CA LEU A 140 3.50 -16.14 5.70
C LEU A 140 2.04 -16.52 5.39
N LEU A 141 1.51 -16.05 4.26
CA LEU A 141 0.21 -16.50 3.77
C LEU A 141 0.45 -17.74 2.90
N ALA A 142 0.01 -18.89 3.38
CA ALA A 142 0.28 -20.19 2.75
C ALA A 142 -1.02 -20.98 2.54
N PRO A 143 -1.10 -21.82 1.49
CA PRO A 143 -2.25 -22.68 1.28
C PRO A 143 -2.40 -23.69 2.42
N LYS A 144 -3.65 -23.94 2.80
CA LYS A 144 -4.06 -24.90 3.82
C LYS A 144 -3.83 -26.30 3.28
N VAL A 145 -2.83 -26.98 3.82
CA VAL A 145 -2.56 -28.38 3.47
C VAL A 145 -3.66 -29.24 4.09
N ALA A 146 -4.50 -29.86 3.27
CA ALA A 146 -5.69 -30.62 3.70
C ALA A 146 -5.39 -31.88 4.56
N LYS A 147 -4.11 -32.20 4.84
CA LYS A 147 -3.68 -33.44 5.49
C LYS A 147 -2.44 -33.29 6.39
N GLN A 148 -2.44 -32.36 7.34
CA GLN A 148 -1.56 -32.46 8.52
C GLN A 148 -2.45 -32.75 9.74
N THR A 149 -2.84 -34.02 9.90
CA THR A 149 -3.63 -34.52 11.02
C THR A 149 -2.81 -34.76 12.30
N ALA A 150 -1.48 -34.62 12.24
CA ALA A 150 -0.63 -34.61 13.42
C ALA A 150 0.03 -33.22 13.53
N PRO A 151 -0.18 -32.47 14.63
CA PRO A 151 0.66 -31.32 14.91
C PRO A 151 2.09 -31.81 15.08
N ASP A 152 3.00 -31.31 14.24
CA ASP A 152 4.43 -31.56 14.38
C ASP A 152 4.87 -31.07 15.77
N GLU A 153 5.68 -31.85 16.50
CA GLU A 153 6.09 -31.50 17.87
C GLU A 153 6.80 -30.14 17.92
N GLN A 154 7.47 -29.73 16.83
CA GLN A 154 8.04 -28.39 16.67
C GLN A 154 7.00 -27.26 16.64
N VAL A 155 5.80 -27.52 16.13
CA VAL A 155 4.69 -26.54 16.09
C VAL A 155 4.06 -26.41 17.49
N LEU A 156 4.00 -27.48 18.27
CA LEU A 156 3.52 -27.45 19.66
C LEU A 156 4.48 -26.68 20.59
N GLU A 157 5.79 -26.71 20.33
CA GLU A 157 6.75 -25.87 21.06
C GLU A 157 6.68 -24.38 20.66
N GLY A 158 6.32 -24.07 19.40
CA GLY A 158 6.17 -22.70 18.89
C GLY A 158 4.92 -21.96 19.38
N ILE A 159 3.84 -22.67 19.70
CA ILE A 159 2.54 -22.09 20.14
C ILE A 159 2.53 -21.74 21.63
N ARG A 160 3.56 -22.12 22.41
CA ARG A 160 3.66 -21.67 23.80
C ARG A 160 3.78 -20.15 23.82
N PRO A 161 2.95 -19.42 24.58
CA PRO A 161 3.12 -17.99 24.75
C PRO A 161 4.54 -17.74 25.27
N LYS A 162 5.36 -17.02 24.48
CA LYS A 162 6.78 -16.70 24.80
C LYS A 162 6.91 -15.70 25.96
N VAL A 163 6.03 -15.79 26.95
CA VAL A 163 5.97 -14.91 28.12
C VAL A 163 6.78 -15.58 29.24
N GLY A 164 8.10 -15.40 29.18
CA GLY A 164 9.10 -15.65 30.25
C GLY A 164 9.58 -17.11 30.45
N PRO A 165 10.80 -17.38 30.97
CA PRO A 165 11.90 -16.49 31.36
C PRO A 165 13.24 -16.87 30.67
N LYS A 166 13.79 -16.00 29.83
CA LYS A 166 15.24 -15.96 29.61
C LYS A 166 15.73 -14.60 30.05
N ALA A 167 16.40 -14.61 31.19
CA ALA A 167 17.12 -13.49 31.77
C ALA A 167 18.00 -12.82 30.71
N VAL A 168 17.52 -11.69 30.20
CA VAL A 168 18.33 -10.75 29.43
C VAL A 168 19.34 -10.17 30.41
N ARG A 169 20.61 -10.54 30.23
CA ARG A 169 21.73 -9.85 30.88
C ARG A 169 21.63 -8.35 30.59
N PRO A 170 21.65 -7.47 31.59
CA PRO A 170 21.55 -6.04 31.37
C PRO A 170 22.80 -5.54 30.63
N ARG A 171 22.60 -5.05 29.40
CA ARG A 171 23.61 -4.31 28.65
C ARG A 171 23.66 -2.89 29.23
N ARG A 172 24.79 -2.55 29.85
CA ARG A 172 25.18 -1.22 30.34
C ARG A 172 24.63 -0.10 29.45
N ALA A 173 23.73 0.71 29.99
CA ALA A 173 23.45 2.05 29.48
C ALA A 173 24.39 3.05 30.17
N PRO A 174 24.81 4.13 29.47
CA PRO A 174 25.60 5.20 30.05
C PRO A 174 24.73 6.07 30.99
N ALA A 175 25.40 6.66 31.98
CA ALA A 175 24.81 7.51 33.00
C ALA A 175 24.05 8.70 32.39
N ALA A 176 22.83 8.94 32.88
CA ALA A 176 22.11 10.19 32.69
C ALA A 176 22.13 10.97 34.00
N ASP A 177 22.59 12.22 33.90
CA ASP A 177 22.43 13.24 34.92
C ASP A 177 20.95 13.52 35.19
N HIS A 178 20.63 13.63 36.48
CA HIS A 178 19.32 14.03 36.97
C HIS A 178 19.04 15.50 36.68
N LYS A 179 17.81 15.81 36.22
CA LYS A 179 17.08 17.01 36.68
C LYS A 179 15.56 16.90 36.51
N ALA A 180 14.92 16.84 37.68
CA ALA A 180 13.63 17.37 38.12
C ALA A 180 12.45 17.54 37.13
N ALA A 181 11.41 16.76 37.43
CA ALA A 181 10.01 17.14 37.67
C ALA A 181 9.34 18.26 36.85
N GLY A 182 8.25 17.87 36.18
CA GLY A 182 7.18 18.76 35.73
C GLY A 182 5.99 17.96 35.20
N HIS A 183 4.98 17.75 36.04
CA HIS A 183 3.64 17.32 35.62
C HIS A 183 3.07 18.32 34.61
N HIS A 184 2.71 17.86 33.40
CA HIS A 184 1.66 18.52 32.63
C HIS A 184 0.82 17.49 31.86
N HIS A 185 -0.48 17.58 32.13
CA HIS A 185 -1.57 16.94 31.43
C HIS A 185 -1.60 17.26 29.93
N HIS A 186 -2.09 16.28 29.18
CA HIS A 186 -2.75 16.36 27.88
C HIS A 186 -2.91 17.77 27.30
N HIS A 187 -2.12 18.06 26.27
CA HIS A 187 -2.61 18.88 25.16
C HIS A 187 -2.05 18.35 23.84
N HIS A 188 -2.98 18.00 22.95
CA HIS A 188 -2.76 17.93 21.51
C HIS A 188 -1.98 19.18 21.06
N GLN A 189 -0.69 19.04 20.81
CA GLN A 189 0.08 20.03 20.06
C GLN A 189 0.91 19.30 19.01
N THR A 190 0.50 19.53 17.78
CA THR A 190 1.14 19.22 16.51
C THR A 190 2.45 20.01 16.39
N SER A 191 3.44 19.73 17.23
CA SER A 191 4.80 20.14 16.94
C SER A 191 5.34 19.17 15.88
N HIS A 192 5.63 19.70 14.70
CA HIS A 192 6.31 18.97 13.63
C HIS A 192 7.75 18.69 14.07
N GLY A 193 7.93 17.71 14.97
CA GLY A 193 9.24 17.11 15.22
C GLY A 193 9.86 16.68 13.90
N THR A 194 11.18 16.69 13.83
CA THR A 194 11.89 16.32 12.60
C THR A 194 11.40 14.94 12.14
N LEU A 195 11.37 14.68 10.83
CA LEU A 195 10.90 13.39 10.29
C LEU A 195 11.62 12.21 10.97
N ALA A 196 12.89 12.40 11.34
CA ALA A 196 13.68 11.42 12.09
C ALA A 196 13.08 11.10 13.47
N GLU A 197 12.64 12.10 14.25
CA GLU A 197 11.99 11.90 15.55
C GLU A 197 10.61 11.24 15.41
N GLN A 198 9.82 11.65 14.41
CA GLN A 198 8.53 11.00 14.12
C GLN A 198 8.71 9.53 13.71
N MET A 199 9.84 9.21 13.07
CA MET A 199 10.18 7.85 12.68
C MET A 199 10.78 7.01 13.82
N GLN A 200 11.47 7.62 14.78
CA GLN A 200 11.91 6.93 15.99
C GLN A 200 10.74 6.48 16.87
N ALA A 201 9.63 7.22 16.86
CA ALA A 201 8.39 6.82 17.52
C ALA A 201 7.75 5.56 16.91
N LYS A 202 8.08 5.22 15.65
CA LYS A 202 7.54 4.07 14.91
C LYS A 202 8.67 3.20 14.36
N PRO A 203 9.37 2.44 15.22
CA PRO A 203 10.56 1.70 14.83
C PRO A 203 10.30 0.66 13.73
N GLY A 204 9.09 0.10 13.67
CA GLY A 204 8.68 -0.82 12.60
C GLY A 204 8.64 -0.14 11.23
N LEU A 205 8.07 1.07 11.15
CA LEU A 205 8.02 1.86 9.91
C LEU A 205 9.41 2.30 9.48
N PHE A 206 10.24 2.75 10.42
CA PHE A 206 11.61 3.14 10.13
C PHE A 206 12.43 1.96 9.61
N ARG A 207 12.32 0.78 10.25
CA ARG A 207 13.00 -0.44 9.81
C ARG A 207 12.52 -0.84 8.42
N TRP A 208 11.21 -0.82 8.16
CA TRP A 208 10.65 -1.11 6.84
C TRP A 208 11.14 -0.14 5.75
N MET A 209 11.12 1.17 6.02
CA MET A 209 11.60 2.17 5.06
C MET A 209 13.11 2.08 4.79
N THR A 210 13.89 1.69 5.80
CA THR A 210 15.35 1.49 5.69
C THR A 210 15.73 0.10 5.19
N GLN A 211 14.78 -0.84 5.18
CA GLN A 211 14.90 -2.18 4.58
C GLN A 211 14.71 -2.17 3.07
N ARG A 212 14.56 -0.98 2.45
CA ARG A 212 14.73 -0.77 1.00
C ARG A 212 15.88 -1.63 0.50
N ASP A 213 15.56 -2.51 -0.43
CA ASP A 213 16.35 -3.68 -0.79
C ASP A 213 17.85 -3.38 -0.83
N LYS A 214 18.58 -3.79 0.23
CA LYS A 214 20.05 -3.85 0.20
C LYS A 214 20.55 -4.75 -0.94
N ARG A 215 19.64 -5.48 -1.58
CA ARG A 215 19.81 -6.24 -2.83
C ARG A 215 18.73 -5.88 -3.87
N LEU A 216 18.61 -4.60 -4.26
CA LEU A 216 17.80 -4.19 -5.44
C LEU A 216 18.11 -4.99 -6.71
N VAL A 217 19.30 -5.60 -6.77
CA VAL A 217 19.79 -6.40 -7.89
C VAL A 217 18.97 -7.70 -8.11
N GLY A 218 18.18 -8.15 -7.13
CA GLY A 218 17.44 -9.42 -7.22
C GLY A 218 16.06 -9.36 -7.88
N HIS A 219 15.40 -8.18 -7.90
CA HIS A 219 13.99 -8.08 -8.28
C HIS A 219 13.76 -7.57 -9.70
N LEU A 220 14.80 -7.06 -10.36
CA LEU A 220 14.75 -6.82 -11.79
C LEU A 220 15.21 -8.12 -12.45
N PRO A 221 14.32 -8.91 -13.09
CA PRO A 221 14.78 -10.02 -13.92
C PRO A 221 15.81 -9.44 -14.87
N ARG A 222 17.03 -10.00 -14.83
CA ARG A 222 18.17 -9.53 -15.63
C ARG A 222 17.66 -9.33 -17.05
N ILE A 223 17.56 -8.08 -17.50
CA ILE A 223 17.00 -7.80 -18.83
C ILE A 223 18.05 -8.29 -19.81
N TRP A 224 17.76 -9.38 -20.50
CA TRP A 224 18.65 -9.90 -21.53
C TRP A 224 18.57 -8.96 -22.74
N PRO A 225 19.70 -8.73 -23.44
CA PRO A 225 19.69 -7.91 -24.66
C PRO A 225 18.70 -8.45 -25.69
N THR A 226 18.45 -9.76 -25.70
CA THR A 226 17.42 -10.42 -26.52
C THR A 226 16.03 -9.86 -26.28
N SER A 227 15.64 -9.61 -25.02
CA SER A 227 14.32 -9.03 -24.70
C SER A 227 14.20 -7.61 -25.26
N ILE A 228 15.27 -6.81 -25.18
CA ILE A 228 15.30 -5.45 -25.73
C ILE A 228 15.11 -5.49 -27.26
N CYS A 229 15.81 -6.40 -27.95
CA CYS A 229 15.66 -6.57 -29.40
C CYS A 229 14.24 -6.96 -29.81
N ILE A 230 13.58 -7.86 -29.05
CA ILE A 230 12.19 -8.27 -29.32
C ILE A 230 11.21 -7.10 -29.15
N TYR A 231 11.33 -6.34 -28.06
CA TYR A 231 10.46 -5.17 -27.84
C TYR A 231 10.69 -4.08 -28.88
N PHE A 232 11.94 -3.87 -29.30
CA PHE A 232 12.27 -2.93 -30.37
C PHE A 232 11.67 -3.38 -31.71
N LEU A 233 11.79 -4.66 -32.07
CA LEU A 233 11.20 -5.21 -33.28
C LEU A 233 9.67 -5.08 -33.27
N LEU A 234 9.03 -5.33 -32.12
CA LEU A 234 7.60 -5.13 -31.94
C LEU A 234 7.20 -3.65 -32.12
N ALA A 235 7.97 -2.72 -31.57
CA ALA A 235 7.74 -1.28 -31.76
C ALA A 235 7.87 -0.86 -33.24
N VAL A 236 8.86 -1.40 -33.96
CA VAL A 236 9.02 -1.14 -35.40
C VAL A 236 7.88 -1.73 -36.21
N LEU A 237 7.45 -2.97 -35.92
CA LEU A 237 6.33 -3.61 -36.61
C LEU A 237 5.01 -2.87 -36.37
N THR A 238 4.76 -2.45 -35.13
CA THR A 238 3.56 -1.67 -34.80
C THR A 238 3.57 -0.30 -35.48
N ALA A 239 4.71 0.41 -35.45
CA ALA A 239 4.85 1.67 -36.17
C ALA A 239 4.69 1.51 -37.69
N SER A 240 5.26 0.44 -38.27
CA SER A 240 5.12 0.13 -39.70
C SER A 240 3.68 -0.23 -40.08
N SER A 241 2.98 -0.99 -39.23
CA SER A 241 1.57 -1.32 -39.41
C SER A 241 0.71 -0.06 -39.33
N MET A 242 0.98 0.82 -38.36
CA MET A 242 0.30 2.11 -38.25
C MET A 242 0.57 2.98 -39.49
N ALA A 243 1.81 3.11 -39.94
CA ALA A 243 2.15 3.90 -41.12
C ALA A 243 1.53 3.34 -42.42
N SER A 244 1.30 2.03 -42.49
CA SER A 244 0.64 1.40 -43.62
C SER A 244 -0.89 1.56 -43.58
N MET A 245 -1.49 1.62 -42.39
CA MET A 245 -2.92 1.87 -42.21
C MET A 245 -3.27 3.36 -42.35
N LEU A 246 -2.43 4.24 -41.79
CA LEU A 246 -2.54 5.69 -41.89
C LEU A 246 -1.75 6.16 -43.11
N GLN A 247 -2.31 6.06 -44.31
CA GLN A 247 -1.69 6.67 -45.49
C GLN A 247 -1.75 8.20 -45.36
N PRO A 248 -0.63 8.88 -45.08
CA PRO A 248 -0.64 10.31 -44.80
C PRO A 248 -1.11 11.07 -46.05
N GLY A 249 -2.08 11.96 -45.88
CA GLY A 249 -2.62 12.82 -46.94
C GLY A 249 -3.93 12.34 -47.56
N LEU A 250 -4.20 11.02 -47.60
CA LEU A 250 -5.49 10.51 -48.10
C LEU A 250 -6.64 10.84 -47.16
N GLU A 251 -6.41 10.75 -45.85
CA GLU A 251 -7.41 11.16 -44.85
C GLU A 251 -7.69 12.67 -44.91
N TYR A 252 -6.65 13.48 -45.15
CA TYR A 252 -6.78 14.92 -45.32
C TYR A 252 -7.70 15.22 -46.52
N LEU A 253 -7.45 14.58 -47.67
CA LEU A 253 -8.25 14.76 -48.87
C LEU A 253 -9.67 14.19 -48.72
N ALA A 254 -9.83 13.02 -48.09
CA ALA A 254 -11.13 12.41 -47.86
C ALA A 254 -12.00 13.27 -46.93
N ARG A 255 -11.42 13.88 -45.89
CA ARG A 255 -12.16 14.71 -44.94
C ARG A 255 -12.39 16.13 -45.46
N LEU A 256 -11.34 16.84 -45.87
CA LEU A 256 -11.45 18.24 -46.30
C LEU A 256 -12.07 18.37 -47.68
N GLY A 257 -11.93 17.35 -48.54
CA GLY A 257 -12.65 17.29 -49.80
C GLY A 257 -14.15 17.30 -49.57
N ILE A 258 -14.67 16.43 -48.71
CA ILE A 258 -16.10 16.39 -48.37
C ILE A 258 -16.54 17.70 -47.69
N GLU A 259 -15.74 18.19 -46.74
CA GLU A 259 -16.04 19.43 -46.02
C GLU A 259 -16.15 20.62 -46.97
N SER A 260 -15.17 20.84 -47.84
CA SER A 260 -15.21 21.94 -48.81
C SER A 260 -16.37 21.81 -49.80
N MET A 261 -16.72 20.61 -50.23
CA MET A 261 -17.85 20.39 -51.14
C MET A 261 -19.20 20.71 -50.50
N LEU A 262 -19.37 20.46 -49.20
CA LEU A 262 -20.60 20.80 -48.47
C LEU A 262 -20.60 22.25 -47.96
N ALA A 263 -19.44 22.78 -47.57
CA ALA A 263 -19.32 24.10 -46.96
C ALA A 263 -19.27 25.25 -47.99
N ASP A 264 -18.58 25.05 -49.10
CA ASP A 264 -18.30 26.11 -50.08
C ASP A 264 -19.10 26.00 -51.39
N SER A 265 -20.00 25.03 -51.50
CA SER A 265 -20.82 24.83 -52.70
C SER A 265 -21.81 25.98 -52.95
N ALA A 266 -21.95 26.34 -54.22
CA ALA A 266 -22.95 27.28 -54.70
C ALA A 266 -24.34 26.61 -54.76
N PRO A 267 -25.45 27.36 -54.66
CA PRO A 267 -25.54 28.83 -54.63
C PRO A 267 -25.31 29.46 -53.25
N GLN A 268 -25.33 28.69 -52.17
CA GLN A 268 -25.23 29.21 -50.81
C GLN A 268 -24.20 28.42 -50.00
N ARG A 269 -23.19 29.12 -49.48
CA ARG A 269 -22.16 28.52 -48.63
C ARG A 269 -22.68 28.32 -47.22
N PHE A 270 -22.29 27.21 -46.59
CA PHE A 270 -22.65 26.91 -45.21
C PHE A 270 -22.17 27.99 -44.25
N THR A 271 -20.94 28.49 -44.45
CA THR A 271 -20.33 29.55 -43.64
C THR A 271 -21.01 30.91 -43.78
N ALA A 272 -21.83 31.09 -44.83
CA ALA A 272 -22.55 32.33 -45.09
C ALA A 272 -23.99 32.33 -44.54
N ILE A 273 -24.46 31.23 -43.95
CA ILE A 273 -25.82 31.12 -43.39
C ILE A 273 -25.92 32.01 -42.14
N ARG A 274 -26.85 32.96 -42.17
CA ARG A 274 -27.15 33.87 -41.05
C ARG A 274 -28.58 33.75 -40.54
N SER A 275 -29.50 33.23 -41.35
CA SER A 275 -30.91 33.12 -40.99
C SER A 275 -31.43 31.68 -41.03
N PRO A 276 -32.54 31.37 -40.32
CA PRO A 276 -33.17 30.06 -40.38
C PRO A 276 -33.67 29.68 -41.77
N ASP A 277 -34.21 30.65 -42.53
CA ASP A 277 -34.70 30.43 -43.89
C ASP A 277 -33.54 30.09 -44.84
N GLU A 278 -32.40 30.76 -44.67
CA GLU A 278 -31.16 30.43 -45.38
C GLU A 278 -30.65 29.03 -45.02
N ALA A 279 -30.72 28.65 -43.75
CA ALA A 279 -30.33 27.31 -43.31
C ALA A 279 -31.23 26.24 -43.95
N TRP A 280 -32.53 26.50 -44.00
CA TRP A 280 -33.51 25.61 -44.64
C TRP A 280 -33.30 25.55 -46.15
N ASN A 281 -33.04 26.68 -46.78
CA ASN A 281 -32.74 26.78 -48.21
C ASN A 281 -31.47 26.00 -48.57
N TRP A 282 -30.42 26.12 -47.77
CA TRP A 282 -29.20 25.32 -47.92
C TRP A 282 -29.49 23.82 -47.76
N MET A 283 -30.28 23.43 -46.75
CA MET A 283 -30.64 22.04 -46.50
C MET A 283 -31.52 21.42 -47.59
N LEU A 284 -32.37 22.22 -48.25
CA LEU A 284 -33.27 21.76 -49.31
C LEU A 284 -32.62 21.77 -50.70
N ASN A 285 -31.68 22.67 -50.95
CA ASN A 285 -31.12 22.85 -52.30
C ASN A 285 -29.68 22.35 -52.41
N VAL A 286 -28.79 22.72 -51.48
CA VAL A 286 -27.37 22.39 -51.57
C VAL A 286 -27.10 20.94 -51.14
N VAL A 287 -27.62 20.54 -49.97
CA VAL A 287 -27.40 19.19 -49.43
C VAL A 287 -27.90 18.10 -50.39
N PRO A 288 -29.13 18.17 -50.95
CA PRO A 288 -29.63 17.14 -51.85
C PRO A 288 -28.88 17.12 -53.18
N GLN A 289 -28.49 18.28 -53.69
CA GLN A 289 -27.71 18.38 -54.93
C GLN A 289 -26.33 17.74 -54.79
N GLN A 290 -25.67 17.88 -53.64
CA GLN A 290 -24.37 17.25 -53.42
C GLN A 290 -24.48 15.76 -53.05
N LEU A 291 -25.48 15.36 -52.26
CA LEU A 291 -25.58 14.00 -51.72
C LEU A 291 -26.37 13.02 -52.60
N PHE A 292 -27.43 13.47 -53.28
CA PHE A 292 -28.40 12.57 -53.93
C PHE A 292 -28.36 12.61 -55.46
N VAL A 293 -27.78 13.63 -56.08
CA VAL A 293 -27.60 13.67 -57.53
C VAL A 293 -26.41 12.81 -57.92
N GLU A 294 -26.62 11.84 -58.81
CA GLU A 294 -25.58 10.88 -59.23
C GLU A 294 -24.38 11.55 -59.88
N ASP A 295 -24.62 12.63 -60.63
CA ASP A 295 -23.59 13.42 -61.31
C ASP A 295 -22.87 14.44 -60.41
N SER A 296 -23.14 14.44 -59.09
CA SER A 296 -22.44 15.35 -58.18
C SER A 296 -20.97 14.97 -58.03
N ILE A 297 -20.10 15.96 -57.81
CA ILE A 297 -18.66 15.74 -57.60
C ILE A 297 -18.44 14.79 -56.40
N LEU A 298 -19.26 14.93 -55.36
CA LEU A 298 -19.19 14.11 -54.17
C LEU A 298 -19.54 12.64 -54.46
N ARG A 299 -20.61 12.40 -55.24
CA ARG A 299 -21.09 11.05 -55.60
C ARG A 299 -20.22 10.36 -56.65
N GLY A 300 -19.58 11.12 -57.52
CA GLY A 300 -18.62 10.59 -58.50
C GLY A 300 -17.39 9.94 -57.86
N GLN A 301 -17.03 10.34 -56.62
CA GLN A 301 -15.87 9.81 -55.89
C GLN A 301 -16.23 9.00 -54.64
N ASN A 302 -17.47 9.13 -54.13
CA ASN A 302 -17.89 8.51 -52.87
C ASN A 302 -19.21 7.77 -52.99
N TYR A 303 -19.28 6.60 -52.36
CA TYR A 303 -20.53 5.90 -52.12
C TYR A 303 -21.19 6.46 -50.86
N MET A 304 -22.49 6.78 -50.92
CA MET A 304 -23.26 7.20 -49.75
C MET A 304 -23.92 5.97 -49.11
N PRO A 305 -23.48 5.52 -47.92
CA PRO A 305 -24.13 4.43 -47.23
C PRO A 305 -25.37 4.91 -46.46
N GLY A 306 -26.48 4.19 -46.60
CA GLY A 306 -27.67 4.37 -45.76
C GLY A 306 -28.51 5.61 -46.11
N PHE A 307 -29.10 6.22 -45.08
CA PHE A 307 -30.02 7.35 -45.20
C PHE A 307 -29.57 8.52 -44.32
N LEU A 308 -29.85 9.75 -44.78
CA LEU A 308 -29.61 10.95 -43.99
C LEU A 308 -30.73 11.10 -42.94
N ARG A 309 -30.34 11.22 -41.67
CA ARG A 309 -31.27 11.50 -40.57
C ARG A 309 -31.07 12.93 -40.08
N ILE A 310 -32.08 13.77 -40.25
CA ILE A 310 -32.10 15.12 -39.68
C ILE A 310 -32.61 15.03 -38.24
N GLN A 311 -31.88 15.62 -37.31
CA GLN A 311 -32.28 15.75 -35.92
C GLN A 311 -32.36 17.22 -35.56
N MET A 312 -33.41 17.60 -34.84
CA MET A 312 -33.60 18.95 -34.34
C MET A 312 -33.61 18.89 -32.81
N GLN A 313 -32.93 19.85 -32.19
CA GLN A 313 -33.00 20.08 -30.76
C GLN A 313 -33.89 21.29 -30.53
N GLN A 314 -34.85 21.15 -29.61
CA GLN A 314 -35.76 22.21 -29.24
C GLN A 314 -35.56 22.52 -27.76
N VAL A 315 -35.38 23.80 -27.44
CA VAL A 315 -35.38 24.28 -26.06
C VAL A 315 -36.82 24.32 -25.52
N ARG A 316 -36.97 24.52 -24.21
CA ARG A 316 -38.30 24.66 -23.61
C ARG A 316 -39.11 25.77 -24.29
N PRO A 317 -40.44 25.63 -24.35
CA PRO A 317 -41.29 26.70 -24.86
C PRO A 317 -41.02 27.96 -24.07
N PRO A 318 -41.13 29.13 -24.72
CA PRO A 318 -40.63 30.33 -24.09
C PRO A 318 -41.45 30.68 -22.85
N SER A 319 -40.75 31.12 -21.82
CA SER A 319 -41.32 31.46 -20.52
C SER A 319 -40.75 32.78 -20.03
N ARG A 320 -41.54 33.53 -19.24
CA ARG A 320 -41.04 34.71 -18.53
C ARG A 320 -39.99 34.37 -17.50
N ASP A 321 -40.02 33.15 -16.97
CA ASP A 321 -39.05 32.67 -16.00
C ASP A 321 -37.66 32.47 -16.61
N ALA A 322 -37.59 32.31 -17.95
CA ALA A 322 -36.34 32.21 -18.70
C ALA A 322 -35.68 33.58 -18.96
N CYS A 323 -36.36 34.68 -18.66
CA CYS A 323 -35.80 36.01 -18.86
C CYS A 323 -34.81 36.37 -17.74
N PRO A 324 -33.58 36.79 -18.07
CA PRO A 324 -32.67 37.37 -17.09
C PRO A 324 -33.29 38.66 -16.57
N MET A 325 -33.54 38.74 -15.25
CA MET A 325 -34.22 39.86 -14.60
C MET A 325 -35.65 40.11 -15.12
N SER A 326 -36.51 39.10 -14.98
CA SER A 326 -37.92 39.09 -15.41
C SER A 326 -38.76 40.31 -14.97
N GLU A 327 -38.37 41.02 -13.90
CA GLU A 327 -39.05 42.22 -13.40
C GLU A 327 -38.92 43.44 -14.33
N PHE A 328 -37.85 43.52 -15.14
CA PHE A 328 -37.58 44.66 -16.01
C PHE A 328 -37.91 44.40 -17.49
N VAL A 329 -38.42 43.21 -17.81
CA VAL A 329 -38.70 42.79 -19.18
C VAL A 329 -40.15 43.16 -19.55
N PRO A 330 -40.38 43.93 -20.63
CA PRO A 330 -41.72 44.27 -21.11
C PRO A 330 -42.63 43.05 -21.32
N ALA A 331 -43.95 43.25 -21.23
CA ALA A 331 -44.93 42.16 -21.27
C ALA A 331 -45.07 41.46 -22.63
N ASP A 332 -44.60 42.11 -23.69
CA ASP A 332 -44.55 41.62 -25.06
C ASP A 332 -43.25 40.86 -25.39
N VAL A 333 -42.26 40.89 -24.50
CA VAL A 333 -40.98 40.21 -24.71
C VAL A 333 -41.02 38.82 -24.09
N VAL A 334 -40.55 37.86 -24.88
CA VAL A 334 -40.64 36.43 -24.61
C VAL A 334 -39.23 35.84 -24.72
N CYS A 335 -38.76 35.18 -23.66
CA CYS A 335 -37.40 34.66 -23.58
C CYS A 335 -37.37 33.13 -23.72
N TYR A 336 -36.26 32.62 -24.23
CA TYR A 336 -35.98 31.20 -24.40
C TYR A 336 -34.81 30.80 -23.51
N ASP A 337 -34.84 29.59 -22.97
CA ASP A 337 -33.71 29.04 -22.21
C ASP A 337 -32.51 28.79 -23.14
N GLU A 338 -31.30 29.18 -22.69
CA GLU A 338 -30.05 28.92 -23.41
C GLU A 338 -29.57 27.47 -23.23
N VAL A 339 -29.97 26.82 -22.12
CA VAL A 339 -29.50 25.48 -21.75
C VAL A 339 -30.50 24.43 -22.21
N TYR A 340 -30.04 23.56 -23.10
CA TYR A 340 -30.76 22.36 -23.49
C TYR A 340 -30.59 21.28 -22.41
N ASP A 341 -31.69 20.88 -21.75
CA ASP A 341 -31.70 19.73 -20.83
C ASP A 341 -32.17 18.49 -21.60
N SER A 342 -31.25 17.58 -21.92
CA SER A 342 -31.50 16.40 -22.74
C SER A 342 -32.08 15.21 -21.97
N ARG A 343 -32.62 15.43 -20.76
CA ARG A 343 -33.08 14.38 -19.86
C ARG A 343 -34.34 13.67 -20.35
#